data_AF-A0A7W1QPU9-F1
#
_entry.id   AF-A0A7W1QPU9-F1
#
_cell.length_a   1.000
_cell.length_b   1.000
_cell.length_c   1.000
_cell.angle_alpha   90.00
_cell.angle_beta   90.00
_cell.angle_gamma   90.00
#
_symmetry.space_group_name_H-M   'P 1'
#
loop_
_entity.id
_entity.type
_entity.pdbx_description
1 polymer ?
#
loop_
_entity_poly.entity_id
_entity_poly.type
_entity_poly.pdbx_seq_one_letter_code
_entity_poly.pdbx_strand_id
1 'polypeptide(L)'
;FQAFPDGRAITVYADDAKKSYDSIAQFSKKDADTLPKWEAWMKGVSDVLGPLLLSVPPHLGSLKLGDLIPQVQAAWNMRKLGQRGVADVTRLFSMSVSDLLDDWFESDAIKAMLTVNGVIGTWAGPDEPGTAYVMLHHSIGDVGDGHLGSWGFQQGGMGAVSDSIRGSAESFGCEIRTEAKVAKILTRGGRAVGVALENGDELRAPVVVTTVHPKIAFLDLLDRNELPADFVWDIERWKTRSGTVKINVAISELPDFTSMPGTEQQDHHTGSVELCFSPQYAERAFQDAHIDRLPSNAPFVDGTIPTTLDRKLAPEGVHVFSMFTQWVPEDWNTEPHREELDAYAQRIFEGYDSLAPNFKSSIIDYQVIGPYDMEQDLGLIGGNIFHGELSVDQLFHMRPAPGYADFRTPIKGLYHGSCATHGGGGVNGIPGWQAYKAAVKDKALPKK
;
A
#
# COMPACT_ATOMS: atom_id res chain seq x y z
N PHE A 1 -11.05 -9.29 -11.99
CA PHE A 1 -11.17 -10.21 -13.14
C PHE A 1 -9.83 -10.86 -13.35
N GLN A 2 -9.81 -12.15 -13.66
CA GLN A 2 -8.59 -12.91 -13.89
C GLN A 2 -8.85 -13.99 -14.93
N ALA A 3 -8.13 -13.92 -16.05
CA ALA A 3 -8.19 -14.92 -17.11
C ALA A 3 -7.09 -15.98 -16.91
N PHE A 4 -7.38 -17.20 -17.36
CA PHE A 4 -6.46 -18.33 -17.26
C PHE A 4 -6.11 -18.90 -18.64
N PRO A 5 -4.92 -19.51 -18.82
CA PRO A 5 -4.49 -20.06 -20.11
C PRO A 5 -5.37 -21.17 -20.69
N ASP A 6 -6.25 -21.77 -19.88
CA ASP A 6 -7.21 -22.80 -20.31
C ASP A 6 -8.51 -22.23 -20.90
N GLY A 7 -8.59 -20.90 -21.06
CA GLY A 7 -9.74 -20.19 -21.62
C GLY A 7 -10.85 -19.90 -20.61
N ARG A 8 -10.68 -20.26 -19.34
CA ARG A 8 -11.61 -19.89 -18.25
C ARG A 8 -11.23 -18.56 -17.63
N ALA A 9 -12.14 -17.98 -16.84
CA ALA A 9 -11.87 -16.74 -16.10
C ALA A 9 -12.70 -16.62 -14.82
N ILE A 10 -12.15 -15.96 -13.81
CA ILE A 10 -12.87 -15.58 -12.59
C ILE A 10 -13.21 -14.09 -12.67
N THR A 11 -14.49 -13.77 -12.44
CA THR A 11 -14.97 -12.41 -12.22
C THR A 11 -15.78 -12.37 -10.94
N VAL A 12 -15.36 -11.51 -10.02
CA VAL A 12 -16.11 -11.19 -8.81
C VAL A 12 -16.76 -9.83 -9.03
N TYR A 13 -18.09 -9.81 -8.95
CA TYR A 13 -18.93 -8.64 -9.09
C TYR A 13 -19.33 -8.12 -7.71
N ALA A 14 -19.20 -6.81 -7.50
CA ALA A 14 -19.55 -6.17 -6.23
C ALA A 14 -21.07 -6.20 -5.94
N ASP A 15 -21.90 -6.21 -6.99
CA ASP A 15 -23.36 -6.05 -6.93
C ASP A 15 -24.14 -7.29 -7.39
N ASP A 16 -23.48 -8.33 -7.87
CA ASP A 16 -24.12 -9.56 -8.36
C ASP A 16 -23.43 -10.83 -7.82
N ALA A 17 -23.80 -11.20 -6.60
CA ALA A 17 -23.28 -12.39 -5.93
C ALA A 17 -23.57 -13.69 -6.70
N LYS A 18 -24.64 -13.74 -7.51
CA LYS A 18 -24.97 -14.93 -8.29
C LYS A 18 -24.00 -15.08 -9.47
N LYS A 19 -23.72 -14.00 -10.21
CA LYS A 19 -22.69 -14.03 -11.25
C LYS A 19 -21.31 -14.39 -10.70
N SER A 20 -20.94 -13.83 -9.54
CA SER A 20 -19.70 -14.20 -8.85
C SER A 20 -19.67 -15.70 -8.52
N TYR A 21 -20.76 -16.24 -7.96
CA TYR A 21 -20.89 -17.67 -7.68
C TYR A 21 -20.71 -18.52 -8.93
N ASP A 22 -21.47 -18.22 -10.00
CA ASP A 22 -21.42 -18.98 -11.25
C ASP A 22 -20.01 -18.93 -11.88
N SER A 23 -19.35 -17.76 -11.80
CA SER A 23 -17.97 -17.59 -12.25
C SER A 23 -16.96 -18.39 -11.43
N ILE A 24 -17.15 -18.58 -10.13
CA ILE A 24 -16.22 -19.36 -9.30
C ILE A 24 -16.51 -20.86 -9.41
N ALA A 25 -17.79 -21.23 -9.54
CA ALA A 25 -18.26 -22.61 -9.60
C ALA A 25 -17.72 -23.38 -10.82
N GLN A 26 -17.24 -22.69 -11.87
CA GLN A 26 -16.54 -23.31 -13.00
C GLN A 26 -15.16 -23.90 -12.61
N PHE A 27 -14.58 -23.45 -11.49
CA PHE A 27 -13.32 -23.94 -10.94
C PHE A 27 -13.56 -24.87 -9.74
N SER A 28 -14.39 -24.44 -8.77
CA SER A 28 -14.89 -25.29 -7.69
C SER A 28 -16.21 -24.76 -7.14
N LYS A 29 -17.23 -25.63 -7.12
CA LYS A 29 -18.51 -25.33 -6.45
C LYS A 29 -18.33 -25.17 -4.94
N LYS A 30 -17.44 -25.94 -4.34
CA LYS A 30 -17.17 -25.88 -2.90
C LYS A 30 -16.53 -24.54 -2.53
N ASP A 31 -15.63 -24.03 -3.36
CA ASP A 31 -15.04 -22.70 -3.14
C ASP A 31 -16.07 -21.60 -3.37
N ALA A 32 -16.96 -21.75 -4.37
CA ALA A 32 -18.08 -20.83 -4.58
C ALA A 32 -19.02 -20.77 -3.35
N ASP A 33 -19.31 -21.92 -2.74
CA ASP A 33 -20.10 -22.02 -1.50
C ASP A 33 -19.33 -21.50 -0.26
N THR A 34 -18.01 -21.36 -0.36
CA THR A 34 -17.13 -20.95 0.75
C THR A 34 -16.83 -19.46 0.74
N LEU A 35 -16.72 -18.84 -0.43
CA LEU A 35 -16.36 -17.42 -0.56
C LEU A 35 -17.24 -16.48 0.29
N PRO A 36 -18.59 -16.61 0.34
CA PRO A 36 -19.39 -15.74 1.19
C PRO A 36 -19.09 -15.89 2.69
N LYS A 37 -18.67 -17.09 3.13
CA LYS A 37 -18.27 -17.34 4.52
C LYS A 37 -16.91 -16.72 4.83
N TRP A 38 -15.99 -16.80 3.87
CA TRP A 38 -14.70 -16.14 3.92
C TRP A 38 -14.87 -14.61 4.02
N GLU A 39 -15.68 -14.01 3.15
CA GLU A 39 -15.98 -12.58 3.16
C GLU A 39 -16.59 -12.14 4.50
N ALA A 40 -17.55 -12.91 5.03
CA ALA A 40 -18.14 -12.65 6.34
C ALA A 40 -17.11 -12.75 7.48
N TRP A 41 -16.18 -13.71 7.42
CA TRP A 41 -15.10 -13.85 8.39
C TRP A 41 -14.10 -12.68 8.31
N MET A 42 -13.64 -12.34 7.11
CA MET A 42 -12.77 -11.19 6.85
C MET A 42 -13.39 -9.88 7.32
N LYS A 43 -14.69 -9.68 7.07
CA LYS A 43 -15.43 -8.54 7.58
C LYS A 43 -15.45 -8.53 9.11
N GLY A 44 -15.73 -9.67 9.75
CA GLY A 44 -15.76 -9.79 11.20
C GLY A 44 -14.42 -9.44 11.85
N VAL A 45 -13.30 -9.84 11.24
CA VAL A 45 -11.96 -9.45 11.71
C VAL A 45 -11.72 -7.95 11.47
N SER A 46 -12.08 -7.44 10.29
CA SER A 46 -11.90 -6.03 9.91
C SER A 46 -12.70 -5.08 10.79
N ASP A 47 -13.92 -5.46 11.21
CA ASP A 47 -14.75 -4.69 12.14
C ASP A 47 -14.07 -4.51 13.51
N VAL A 48 -13.14 -5.40 13.88
CA VAL A 48 -12.39 -5.33 15.14
C VAL A 48 -11.07 -4.58 14.98
N LEU A 49 -10.34 -4.81 13.89
CA LEU A 49 -9.03 -4.19 13.68
C LEU A 49 -9.10 -2.80 13.06
N GLY A 50 -10.12 -2.50 12.24
CA GLY A 50 -10.32 -1.18 11.63
C GLY A 50 -10.30 -0.03 12.64
N PRO A 51 -11.06 -0.09 13.76
CA PRO A 51 -11.00 0.91 14.82
C PRO A 51 -9.60 1.10 15.44
N LEU A 52 -8.73 0.08 15.42
CA LEU A 52 -7.37 0.18 15.94
C LEU A 52 -6.46 1.01 15.02
N LEU A 53 -6.70 1.02 13.71
CA LEU A 53 -5.97 1.90 12.77
C LEU A 53 -6.18 3.39 13.11
N LEU A 54 -7.38 3.75 13.57
CA LEU A 54 -7.73 5.10 14.01
C LEU A 54 -7.28 5.42 15.45
N SER A 55 -6.68 4.46 16.15
CA SER A 55 -6.23 4.62 17.54
C SER A 55 -4.73 4.91 17.59
N VAL A 56 -4.31 5.67 18.60
CA VAL A 56 -2.88 5.85 18.90
C VAL A 56 -2.39 4.60 19.64
N PRO A 57 -1.37 3.88 19.14
CA PRO A 57 -0.80 2.74 19.84
C PRO A 57 -0.30 3.14 21.24
N PRO A 58 -0.60 2.37 22.28
CA PRO A 58 -0.08 2.65 23.61
C PRO A 58 1.43 2.39 23.67
N HIS A 59 2.13 3.11 24.55
CA HIS A 59 3.53 2.84 24.89
C HIS A 59 3.65 1.54 25.69
N LEU A 60 3.65 0.40 24.99
CA LEU A 60 3.76 -0.92 25.61
C LEU A 60 5.08 -1.02 26.42
N GLY A 61 4.98 -1.50 27.66
CA GLY A 61 6.13 -1.63 28.57
C GLY A 61 6.49 -0.35 29.33
N SER A 62 5.85 0.79 29.05
CA SER A 62 6.04 2.01 29.84
C SER A 62 5.42 1.86 31.23
N LEU A 63 6.21 2.18 32.26
CA LEU A 63 5.77 2.23 33.66
C LEU A 63 5.27 3.61 34.09
N LYS A 64 5.20 4.59 33.17
CA LYS A 64 4.68 5.92 33.47
C LYS A 64 3.18 5.83 33.75
N LEU A 65 2.71 6.45 34.84
CA LEU A 65 1.30 6.43 35.25
C LEU A 65 0.33 6.84 34.11
N GLY A 66 0.72 7.81 33.29
CA GLY A 66 -0.07 8.28 32.16
C GLY A 66 -0.23 7.26 31.02
N ASP A 67 0.69 6.30 30.90
CA ASP A 67 0.72 5.28 29.84
C ASP A 67 0.05 3.97 30.28
N LEU A 68 -0.17 3.76 31.59
CA LEU A 68 -0.80 2.53 32.11
C LEU A 68 -2.28 2.42 31.72
N ILE A 69 -3.02 3.54 31.74
CA ILE A 69 -4.46 3.54 31.41
C ILE A 69 -4.69 3.10 29.95
N PRO A 70 -4.01 3.69 28.94
CA PRO A 70 -4.11 3.22 27.55
C PRO A 70 -3.73 1.75 27.37
N GLN A 71 -2.70 1.26 28.05
CA GLN A 71 -2.29 -0.15 27.99
C GLN A 71 -3.40 -1.08 28.53
N VAL A 72 -4.00 -0.75 29.67
CA VAL A 72 -5.12 -1.52 30.24
C VAL A 72 -6.35 -1.46 29.34
N GLN A 73 -6.66 -0.30 28.74
CA GLN A 73 -7.77 -0.15 27.79
C GLN A 73 -7.56 -0.99 26.53
N ALA A 74 -6.36 -1.00 25.97
CA ALA A 74 -6.01 -1.86 24.84
C ALA A 74 -6.20 -3.34 25.19
N ALA A 75 -5.64 -3.80 26.32
CA ALA A 75 -5.82 -5.17 26.80
C ALA A 75 -7.30 -5.52 27.08
N TRP A 76 -8.08 -4.57 27.60
CA TRP A 76 -9.51 -4.77 27.83
C TRP A 76 -10.30 -4.88 26.53
N ASN A 77 -9.98 -4.06 25.53
CA ASN A 77 -10.62 -4.13 24.21
C ASN A 77 -10.34 -5.46 23.51
N MET A 78 -9.18 -6.09 23.73
CA MET A 78 -8.90 -7.45 23.26
C MET A 78 -9.89 -8.49 23.81
N ARG A 79 -10.54 -8.27 24.96
CA ARG A 79 -11.57 -9.19 25.47
C ARG A 79 -12.81 -9.25 24.56
N LYS A 80 -13.08 -8.21 23.77
CA LYS A 80 -14.22 -8.17 22.84
C LYS A 80 -14.08 -9.17 21.70
N LEU A 81 -12.85 -9.60 21.39
CA LEU A 81 -12.57 -10.62 20.37
C LEU A 81 -12.97 -12.03 20.80
N GLY A 82 -13.08 -12.29 22.11
CA GLY A 82 -13.16 -13.65 22.64
C GLY A 82 -11.93 -14.50 22.31
N GLN A 83 -11.92 -15.76 22.74
CA GLN A 83 -10.76 -16.64 22.49
C GLN A 83 -10.54 -16.91 21.00
N ARG A 84 -11.62 -17.05 20.23
CA ARG A 84 -11.56 -17.37 18.80
C ARG A 84 -11.06 -16.19 17.97
N GLY A 85 -11.55 -14.97 18.23
CA GLY A 85 -11.07 -13.77 17.55
C GLY A 85 -9.60 -13.47 17.88
N VAL A 86 -9.15 -13.71 19.11
CA VAL A 86 -7.72 -13.57 19.45
C VAL A 86 -6.87 -14.59 18.68
N ALA A 87 -7.33 -15.83 18.56
CA ALA A 87 -6.65 -16.84 17.75
C ALA A 87 -6.60 -16.45 16.26
N ASP A 88 -7.69 -15.93 15.70
CA ASP A 88 -7.77 -15.48 14.31
C ASP A 88 -6.82 -14.29 14.05
N VAL A 89 -6.80 -13.29 14.93
CA VAL A 89 -5.84 -12.19 14.86
C VAL A 89 -4.40 -12.71 14.95
N THR A 90 -4.11 -13.62 15.89
CA THR A 90 -2.76 -14.18 16.06
C THR A 90 -2.32 -14.89 14.78
N ARG A 91 -3.20 -15.73 14.20
CA ARG A 91 -2.96 -16.42 12.93
C ARG A 91 -2.68 -15.45 11.79
N LEU A 92 -3.48 -14.41 11.63
CA LEU A 92 -3.27 -13.41 10.58
C LEU A 92 -1.90 -12.72 10.68
N PHE A 93 -1.43 -12.43 11.89
CA PHE A 93 -0.10 -11.83 12.08
C PHE A 93 1.07 -12.82 11.93
N SER A 94 0.83 -14.14 12.03
CA SER A 94 1.90 -15.15 12.06
C SER A 94 1.91 -16.13 10.88
N MET A 95 0.80 -16.27 10.16
CA MET A 95 0.65 -17.19 9.04
C MET A 95 1.02 -16.52 7.72
N SER A 96 1.35 -17.35 6.73
CA SER A 96 1.44 -16.93 5.34
C SER A 96 0.04 -16.82 4.72
N VAL A 97 -0.09 -16.05 3.64
CA VAL A 97 -1.34 -15.95 2.89
C VAL A 97 -1.65 -17.27 2.20
N SER A 98 -0.64 -18.03 1.77
CA SER A 98 -0.83 -19.38 1.21
C SER A 98 -1.48 -20.33 2.22
N ASP A 99 -0.94 -20.43 3.45
CA ASP A 99 -1.51 -21.29 4.49
C ASP A 99 -2.94 -20.87 4.84
N LEU A 100 -3.17 -19.54 4.93
CA LEU A 100 -4.51 -19.01 5.19
C LEU A 100 -5.50 -19.39 4.09
N LEU A 101 -5.10 -19.31 2.82
CA LEU A 101 -5.97 -19.65 1.71
C LEU A 101 -6.18 -21.16 1.57
N ASP A 102 -5.19 -21.98 1.92
CA ASP A 102 -5.28 -23.45 1.95
C ASP A 102 -6.30 -23.95 3.00
N ASP A 103 -6.44 -23.24 4.12
CA ASP A 103 -7.45 -23.55 5.15
C ASP A 103 -8.90 -23.37 4.63
N TRP A 104 -9.11 -22.52 3.63
CA TRP A 104 -10.45 -22.12 3.16
C TRP A 104 -10.82 -22.65 1.78
N PHE A 105 -9.88 -22.68 0.85
CA PHE A 105 -10.15 -22.93 -0.57
C PHE A 105 -9.37 -24.13 -1.10
N GLU A 106 -9.90 -24.80 -2.13
CA GLU A 106 -9.22 -25.94 -2.76
C GLU A 106 -8.68 -25.65 -4.17
N SER A 107 -9.22 -24.64 -4.85
CA SER A 107 -8.83 -24.28 -6.21
C SER A 107 -7.69 -23.27 -6.25
N ASP A 108 -6.60 -23.61 -6.94
CA ASP A 108 -5.48 -22.71 -7.17
C ASP A 108 -5.90 -21.42 -7.88
N ALA A 109 -6.93 -21.45 -8.73
CA ALA A 109 -7.43 -20.28 -9.43
C ALA A 109 -8.02 -19.23 -8.46
N ILE A 110 -8.77 -19.69 -7.45
CA ILE A 110 -9.34 -18.81 -6.42
C ILE A 110 -8.25 -18.32 -5.48
N LYS A 111 -7.33 -19.21 -5.10
CA LYS A 111 -6.18 -18.82 -4.27
C LYS A 111 -5.32 -17.78 -4.99
N ALA A 112 -5.03 -17.95 -6.28
CA ALA A 112 -4.28 -17.00 -7.09
C ALA A 112 -4.88 -15.59 -7.05
N MET A 113 -6.21 -15.49 -7.24
CA MET A 113 -6.94 -14.23 -7.19
C MET A 113 -6.80 -13.53 -5.84
N LEU A 114 -6.88 -14.29 -4.75
CA LEU A 114 -6.83 -13.73 -3.41
C LEU A 114 -5.38 -13.43 -2.96
N THR A 115 -4.40 -14.23 -3.38
CA THR A 115 -2.99 -14.12 -3.00
C THR A 115 -2.41 -12.74 -3.30
N VAL A 116 -2.80 -12.11 -4.42
CA VAL A 116 -2.30 -10.78 -4.82
C VAL A 116 -2.50 -9.76 -3.69
N ASN A 117 -3.67 -9.74 -3.06
CA ASN A 117 -3.97 -8.86 -1.91
C ASN A 117 -3.06 -9.09 -0.70
N GLY A 118 -2.51 -10.30 -0.55
CA GLY A 118 -1.60 -10.68 0.53
C GLY A 118 -0.14 -10.28 0.30
N VAL A 119 0.21 -9.78 -0.88
CA VAL A 119 1.62 -9.49 -1.21
C VAL A 119 1.86 -8.07 -1.70
N ILE A 120 0.84 -7.35 -2.19
CA ILE A 120 0.97 -5.97 -2.70
C ILE A 120 1.80 -5.09 -1.75
N GLY A 121 2.85 -4.46 -2.31
CA GLY A 121 3.70 -3.48 -1.62
C GLY A 121 4.57 -4.07 -0.50
N THR A 122 4.65 -5.39 -0.39
CA THR A 122 5.41 -6.10 0.65
C THR A 122 6.60 -6.82 0.02
N TRP A 123 7.75 -6.78 0.70
CA TRP A 123 8.93 -7.57 0.34
C TRP A 123 8.90 -8.96 0.99
N ALA A 124 7.92 -9.76 0.58
CA ALA A 124 7.72 -11.16 0.96
C ALA A 124 6.77 -11.82 -0.06
N GLY A 125 7.02 -13.07 -0.39
CA GLY A 125 6.16 -13.90 -1.22
C GLY A 125 4.94 -14.45 -0.46
N PRO A 126 4.06 -15.19 -1.15
CA PRO A 126 2.87 -15.77 -0.56
C PRO A 126 3.12 -16.74 0.61
N ASP A 127 4.26 -17.42 0.63
CA ASP A 127 4.57 -18.47 1.64
C ASP A 127 5.26 -17.90 2.90
N GLU A 128 5.68 -16.65 2.89
CA GLU A 128 6.32 -16.02 4.05
C GLU A 128 5.34 -15.72 5.20
N PRO A 129 5.71 -16.01 6.46
CA PRO A 129 4.93 -15.63 7.63
C PRO A 129 4.65 -14.12 7.69
N GLY A 130 3.38 -13.77 7.93
CA GLY A 130 2.92 -12.39 8.08
C GLY A 130 2.22 -11.82 6.84
N THR A 131 2.29 -12.48 5.68
CA THR A 131 1.58 -12.04 4.46
C THR A 131 0.05 -12.16 4.57
N ALA A 132 -0.45 -13.03 5.45
CA ALA A 132 -1.87 -13.05 5.81
C ALA A 132 -2.37 -11.72 6.40
N TYR A 133 -1.54 -11.00 7.16
CA TYR A 133 -1.88 -9.67 7.67
C TYR A 133 -1.95 -8.63 6.56
N VAL A 134 -1.10 -8.73 5.54
CA VAL A 134 -1.10 -7.80 4.40
C VAL A 134 -2.43 -7.89 3.64
N MET A 135 -2.97 -9.09 3.45
CA MET A 135 -4.31 -9.30 2.86
C MET A 135 -5.39 -8.61 3.68
N LEU A 136 -5.34 -8.78 5.00
CA LEU A 136 -6.25 -8.12 5.92
C LEU A 136 -6.12 -6.59 5.87
N HIS A 137 -4.89 -6.06 5.85
CA HIS A 137 -4.65 -4.61 5.75
C HIS A 137 -5.33 -4.01 4.52
N HIS A 138 -5.20 -4.64 3.35
CA HIS A 138 -5.88 -4.21 2.12
C HIS A 138 -7.41 -4.39 2.19
N SER A 139 -7.90 -5.33 3.00
CA SER A 139 -9.34 -5.57 3.20
C SER A 139 -10.00 -4.57 4.17
N ILE A 140 -9.23 -3.76 4.89
CA ILE A 140 -9.75 -2.75 5.83
C ILE A 140 -9.98 -1.38 5.14
N GLY A 141 -9.59 -1.21 3.88
CA GLY A 141 -9.82 0.03 3.12
C GLY A 141 -11.30 0.43 3.04
N ASP A 142 -11.59 1.72 3.06
CA ASP A 142 -12.96 2.28 2.95
C ASP A 142 -12.91 3.52 2.04
N VAL A 143 -13.77 3.56 1.02
CA VAL A 143 -13.90 4.71 0.12
C VAL A 143 -14.68 5.88 0.73
N GLY A 144 -15.09 5.76 2.00
CA GLY A 144 -15.86 6.75 2.74
C GLY A 144 -17.36 6.52 2.72
N ASP A 145 -17.82 5.35 2.26
CA ASP A 145 -19.23 4.95 2.22
C ASP A 145 -19.62 4.03 3.39
N GLY A 146 -18.64 3.64 4.22
CA GLY A 146 -18.84 2.77 5.38
C GLY A 146 -18.77 1.28 5.05
N HIS A 147 -18.47 0.91 3.81
CA HIS A 147 -18.19 -0.48 3.43
C HIS A 147 -16.68 -0.73 3.44
N LEU A 148 -16.21 -1.42 4.48
CA LEU A 148 -14.83 -1.92 4.56
C LEU A 148 -14.55 -2.90 3.42
N GLY A 149 -13.33 -2.86 2.89
CA GLY A 149 -12.89 -3.63 1.72
C GLY A 149 -13.30 -3.03 0.37
N SER A 150 -13.83 -1.81 0.36
CA SER A 150 -14.22 -1.14 -0.89
C SER A 150 -13.02 -0.42 -1.53
N TRP A 151 -12.96 -0.50 -2.86
CA TRP A 151 -12.02 0.23 -3.69
C TRP A 151 -12.80 1.05 -4.71
N GLY A 152 -12.37 2.28 -4.93
CA GLY A 152 -13.07 3.24 -5.77
C GLY A 152 -12.12 3.93 -6.74
N PHE A 153 -12.64 4.28 -7.90
CA PHE A 153 -11.95 5.10 -8.89
C PHE A 153 -12.35 6.56 -8.72
N GLN A 154 -11.36 7.44 -8.66
CA GLN A 154 -11.59 8.87 -8.53
C GLN A 154 -11.67 9.50 -9.91
N GLN A 155 -12.73 10.30 -10.14
CA GLN A 155 -12.85 11.09 -11.35
C GLN A 155 -11.66 12.06 -11.45
N GLY A 156 -11.01 12.11 -12.61
CA GLY A 156 -9.76 12.85 -12.84
C GLY A 156 -8.51 12.11 -12.37
N GLY A 157 -8.64 10.87 -11.87
CA GLY A 157 -7.53 10.05 -11.42
C GLY A 157 -6.93 10.51 -10.09
N MET A 158 -5.79 9.94 -9.71
CA MET A 158 -5.17 10.21 -8.41
C MET A 158 -4.71 11.67 -8.22
N GLY A 159 -4.38 12.38 -9.30
CA GLY A 159 -4.04 13.81 -9.24
C GLY A 159 -5.19 14.67 -8.69
N ALA A 160 -6.43 14.32 -9.03
CA ALA A 160 -7.62 15.04 -8.55
C ALA A 160 -7.81 14.96 -7.03
N VAL A 161 -7.32 13.88 -6.39
CA VAL A 161 -7.33 13.76 -4.91
C VAL A 161 -6.40 14.80 -4.30
N SER A 162 -5.15 14.87 -4.76
CA SER A 162 -4.18 15.87 -4.30
C SER A 162 -4.65 17.30 -4.59
N ASP A 163 -5.20 17.56 -5.77
CA ASP A 163 -5.75 18.87 -6.15
C ASP A 163 -6.94 19.28 -5.27
N SER A 164 -7.80 18.31 -4.90
CA SER A 164 -8.93 18.57 -4.00
C SER A 164 -8.46 18.91 -2.58
N ILE A 165 -7.45 18.20 -2.07
CA ILE A 165 -6.83 18.50 -0.78
C ILE A 165 -6.18 19.89 -0.81
N ARG A 166 -5.44 20.19 -1.89
CA ARG A 166 -4.83 21.49 -2.13
C ARG A 166 -5.87 22.62 -2.09
N GLY A 167 -6.92 22.51 -2.92
CA GLY A 167 -7.96 23.52 -3.00
C GLY A 167 -8.71 23.73 -1.68
N SER A 168 -8.97 22.65 -0.93
CA SER A 168 -9.52 22.73 0.42
C SER A 168 -8.60 23.50 1.36
N ALA A 169 -7.31 23.17 1.40
CA ALA A 169 -6.34 23.84 2.26
C ALA A 169 -6.21 25.34 1.92
N GLU A 170 -6.09 25.69 0.63
CA GLU A 170 -5.99 27.08 0.16
C GLU A 170 -7.25 27.89 0.52
N SER A 171 -8.44 27.27 0.50
CA SER A 171 -9.70 27.93 0.93
C SER A 171 -9.71 28.34 2.42
N PHE A 172 -8.89 27.69 3.25
CA PHE A 172 -8.65 28.05 4.65
C PHE A 172 -7.42 28.95 4.85
N GLY A 173 -6.82 29.45 3.76
CA GLY A 173 -5.67 30.35 3.78
C GLY A 173 -4.32 29.63 3.89
N CYS A 174 -4.24 28.34 3.59
CA CYS A 174 -2.96 27.64 3.49
C CYS A 174 -2.18 28.14 2.28
N GLU A 175 -0.87 28.39 2.46
CA GLU A 175 0.06 28.65 1.38
C GLU A 175 0.78 27.36 1.01
N ILE A 176 0.78 27.01 -0.28
CA ILE A 176 1.42 25.80 -0.81
C ILE A 176 2.56 26.22 -1.74
N ARG A 177 3.77 25.77 -1.42
CA ARG A 177 4.99 26.04 -2.20
C ARG A 177 5.48 24.76 -2.86
N THR A 178 5.46 24.73 -4.19
CA THR A 178 6.14 23.71 -5.00
C THR A 178 7.58 24.11 -5.27
N GLU A 179 8.41 23.16 -5.72
CA GLU A 179 9.85 23.41 -6.00
C GLU A 179 10.61 23.99 -4.79
N ALA A 180 10.10 23.75 -3.58
CA ALA A 180 10.58 24.28 -2.31
C ALA A 180 11.13 23.15 -1.44
N LYS A 181 12.17 22.46 -1.93
CA LYS A 181 12.74 21.31 -1.22
C LYS A 181 13.35 21.74 0.10
N VAL A 182 12.93 21.10 1.19
CA VAL A 182 13.45 21.34 2.54
C VAL A 182 14.82 20.69 2.65
N ALA A 183 15.83 21.48 3.00
CA ALA A 183 17.19 21.03 3.24
C ALA A 183 17.45 20.67 4.71
N LYS A 184 16.77 21.34 5.65
CA LYS A 184 16.97 21.13 7.08
C LYS A 184 15.75 21.52 7.92
N ILE A 185 15.45 20.74 8.95
CA ILE A 185 14.56 21.15 10.04
C ILE A 185 15.39 21.94 11.06
N LEU A 186 14.95 23.16 11.35
CA LEU A 186 15.66 24.06 12.25
C LEU A 186 15.23 23.80 13.69
N THR A 187 16.20 23.63 14.57
CA THR A 187 16.00 23.29 15.99
C THR A 187 16.70 24.30 16.90
N ARG A 188 16.16 24.48 18.11
CA ARG A 188 16.79 25.25 19.19
C ARG A 188 16.38 24.68 20.54
N GLY A 189 17.35 24.20 21.31
CA GLY A 189 17.12 23.66 22.66
C GLY A 189 16.16 22.47 22.66
N GLY A 190 16.31 21.55 21.69
CA GLY A 190 15.46 20.35 21.57
C GLY A 190 14.02 20.64 21.11
N ARG A 191 13.78 21.78 20.45
CA ARG A 191 12.49 22.16 19.87
C ARG A 191 12.65 22.61 18.43
N ALA A 192 11.72 22.22 17.56
CA ALA A 192 11.63 22.71 16.20
C ALA A 192 11.21 24.19 16.18
N VAL A 193 11.85 24.97 15.31
CA VAL A 193 11.63 26.42 15.15
C VAL A 193 11.44 26.84 13.68
N GLY A 194 11.29 25.88 12.77
CA GLY A 194 11.10 26.12 11.34
C GLY A 194 11.83 25.12 10.46
N VAL A 195 11.96 25.47 9.19
CA VAL A 195 12.72 24.73 8.18
C VAL A 195 13.58 25.68 7.35
N ALA A 196 14.68 25.18 6.81
CA ALA A 196 15.47 25.85 5.77
C ALA A 196 15.31 25.08 4.45
N LEU A 197 15.15 25.81 3.36
CA LEU A 197 15.03 25.28 2.01
C LEU A 197 16.41 25.17 1.34
N GLU A 198 16.52 24.37 0.27
CA GLU A 198 17.79 24.22 -0.48
C GLU A 198 18.28 25.54 -1.09
N ASN A 199 17.38 26.48 -1.39
CA ASN A 199 17.73 27.80 -1.89
C ASN A 199 18.28 28.76 -0.80
N GLY A 200 18.30 28.33 0.46
CA GLY A 200 18.77 29.10 1.62
C GLY A 200 17.68 29.88 2.37
N ASP A 201 16.44 29.91 1.88
CA ASP A 201 15.33 30.56 2.58
C ASP A 201 14.98 29.82 3.88
N GLU A 202 14.65 30.58 4.92
CA GLU A 202 14.20 30.04 6.20
C GLU A 202 12.72 30.37 6.46
N LEU A 203 11.93 29.34 6.78
CA LEU A 203 10.53 29.46 7.17
C LEU A 203 10.41 29.15 8.66
N ARG A 204 10.08 30.18 9.47
CA ARG A 204 9.98 30.05 10.93
C ARG A 204 8.58 29.63 11.35
N ALA A 205 8.49 28.59 12.16
CA ALA A 205 7.22 28.09 12.70
C ALA A 205 7.43 27.48 14.10
N PRO A 206 6.44 27.62 15.02
CA PRO A 206 6.50 26.99 16.35
C PRO A 206 6.19 25.48 16.31
N VAL A 207 5.60 25.02 15.20
CA VAL A 207 5.22 23.63 14.96
C VAL A 207 5.65 23.25 13.55
N VAL A 208 6.25 22.08 13.42
CA VAL A 208 6.61 21.46 12.14
C VAL A 208 5.96 20.08 12.11
N VAL A 209 5.28 19.76 11.01
CA VAL A 209 4.77 18.41 10.75
C VAL A 209 5.52 17.89 9.55
N THR A 210 6.27 16.81 9.72
CA THR A 210 6.94 16.12 8.62
C THR A 210 6.11 14.94 8.15
N THR A 211 5.95 14.79 6.84
CA THR A 211 5.22 13.69 6.20
C THR A 211 6.12 12.78 5.38
N VAL A 212 7.41 13.10 5.28
CA VAL A 212 8.40 12.33 4.53
C VAL A 212 8.84 11.05 5.26
N HIS A 213 9.55 10.19 4.55
CA HIS A 213 10.13 8.95 5.06
C HIS A 213 10.99 9.19 6.33
N PRO A 214 10.97 8.29 7.34
CA PRO A 214 11.67 8.49 8.61
C PRO A 214 13.18 8.69 8.46
N LYS A 215 13.84 7.96 7.55
CA LYS A 215 15.27 8.16 7.27
C LYS A 215 15.54 9.59 6.79
N ILE A 216 14.73 10.12 5.86
CA ILE A 216 14.83 11.50 5.41
C ILE A 216 14.60 12.46 6.59
N ALA A 217 13.49 12.29 7.31
CA ALA A 217 13.10 13.19 8.40
C ALA A 217 14.13 13.27 9.53
N PHE A 218 14.71 12.14 9.93
CA PHE A 218 15.49 12.04 11.17
C PHE A 218 17.00 11.85 10.95
N LEU A 219 17.42 11.33 9.79
CA LEU A 219 18.85 11.10 9.50
C LEU A 219 19.43 12.13 8.53
N ASP A 220 18.60 12.76 7.69
CA ASP A 220 19.05 13.72 6.68
C ASP A 220 18.65 15.17 7.05
N LEU A 221 17.39 15.40 7.43
CA LEU A 221 16.87 16.74 7.72
C LEU A 221 17.18 17.25 9.13
N LEU A 222 17.68 16.39 10.03
CA LEU A 222 18.04 16.72 11.41
C LEU A 222 19.49 16.35 11.72
N ASP A 223 20.07 17.02 12.72
CA ASP A 223 21.34 16.58 13.27
C ASP A 223 21.09 15.37 14.19
N ARG A 224 21.72 14.23 13.85
CA ARG A 224 21.57 12.98 14.60
C ARG A 224 21.97 13.11 16.07
N ASN A 225 22.85 14.05 16.41
CA ASN A 225 23.27 14.30 17.80
C ASN A 225 22.18 14.96 18.65
N GLU A 226 21.13 15.50 18.03
CA GLU A 226 19.96 16.02 18.74
C GLU A 226 18.93 14.94 19.07
N LEU A 227 19.15 13.71 18.60
CA LEU A 227 18.25 12.58 18.77
C LEU A 227 18.81 11.55 19.77
N PRO A 228 17.95 10.83 20.50
CA PRO A 228 18.36 9.68 21.30
C PRO A 228 19.05 8.60 20.45
N ALA A 229 20.12 8.00 20.99
CA ALA A 229 20.92 7.03 20.25
C ALA A 229 20.16 5.75 19.87
N ASP A 230 19.24 5.30 20.73
CA ASP A 230 18.33 4.19 20.46
C ASP A 230 17.36 4.51 19.31
N PHE A 231 16.77 5.71 19.30
CA PHE A 231 15.92 6.16 18.21
C PHE A 231 16.69 6.22 16.88
N VAL A 232 17.89 6.78 16.86
CA VAL A 232 18.74 6.80 15.65
C VAL A 232 19.04 5.39 15.18
N TRP A 233 19.38 4.48 16.10
CA TRP A 233 19.65 3.08 15.79
C TRP A 233 18.48 2.37 15.12
N ASP A 234 17.26 2.63 15.60
CA ASP A 234 16.02 2.08 15.05
C ASP A 234 15.72 2.65 13.65
N ILE A 235 15.85 3.98 13.46
CA ILE A 235 15.59 4.60 12.15
C ILE A 235 16.63 4.20 11.09
N GLU A 236 17.90 4.00 11.46
CA GLU A 236 18.93 3.47 10.55
C GLU A 236 18.56 2.07 10.03
N ARG A 237 17.93 1.26 10.89
CA ARG A 237 17.50 -0.12 10.59
C ARG A 237 16.08 -0.23 10.09
N TRP A 238 15.38 0.89 9.94
CA TRP A 238 14.04 0.92 9.35
C TRP A 238 14.08 0.27 7.97
N LYS A 239 13.40 -0.86 7.81
CA LYS A 239 13.40 -1.63 6.57
C LYS A 239 12.41 -1.00 5.61
N THR A 240 12.90 -0.84 4.39
CA THR A 240 12.18 -0.21 3.28
C THR A 240 12.44 -0.98 1.98
N ARG A 241 12.65 -2.30 2.11
CA ARG A 241 12.87 -3.18 0.97
C ARG A 241 11.63 -3.17 0.09
N SER A 242 11.83 -3.19 -1.22
CA SER A 242 10.77 -3.19 -2.22
C SER A 242 11.27 -3.82 -3.50
N GLY A 243 10.38 -4.45 -4.24
CA GLY A 243 10.61 -4.88 -5.62
C GLY A 243 9.56 -4.35 -6.55
N THR A 244 8.89 -3.27 -6.16
CA THR A 244 7.76 -2.72 -6.91
C THR A 244 8.22 -2.08 -8.21
N VAL A 245 7.50 -2.40 -9.28
CA VAL A 245 7.60 -1.73 -10.56
C VAL A 245 6.20 -1.25 -10.95
N LYS A 246 6.11 -0.03 -11.46
CA LYS A 246 4.87 0.52 -12.01
C LYS A 246 5.01 0.61 -13.53
N ILE A 247 4.03 0.10 -14.25
CA ILE A 247 3.99 0.19 -15.71
C ILE A 247 2.68 0.85 -16.12
N ASN A 248 2.77 1.90 -16.94
CA ASN A 248 1.60 2.54 -17.54
C ASN A 248 1.66 2.29 -19.04
N VAL A 249 0.61 1.69 -19.62
CA VAL A 249 0.57 1.34 -21.05
C VAL A 249 -0.56 2.11 -21.71
N ALA A 250 -0.26 2.84 -22.78
CA ALA A 250 -1.26 3.39 -23.68
C ALA A 250 -1.61 2.35 -24.73
N ILE A 251 -2.89 1.98 -24.85
CA ILE A 251 -3.39 1.00 -25.81
C ILE A 251 -4.48 1.62 -26.71
N SER A 252 -4.51 1.22 -27.97
CA SER A 252 -5.43 1.72 -29.00
C SER A 252 -6.79 1.01 -29.02
N GLU A 253 -6.92 -0.10 -28.31
CA GLU A 253 -8.14 -0.87 -28.13
C GLU A 253 -8.09 -1.65 -26.82
N LEU A 254 -9.25 -2.05 -26.28
CA LEU A 254 -9.30 -2.86 -25.07
C LEU A 254 -8.83 -4.31 -25.35
N PRO A 255 -8.24 -5.00 -24.35
CA PRO A 255 -7.79 -6.37 -24.54
C PRO A 255 -8.96 -7.34 -24.86
N ASP A 256 -8.85 -8.09 -25.94
CA ASP A 256 -9.81 -9.11 -26.38
C ASP A 256 -9.49 -10.45 -25.70
N PHE A 257 -9.93 -10.60 -24.45
CA PHE A 257 -9.65 -11.81 -23.67
C PHE A 257 -10.32 -13.04 -24.30
N THR A 258 -9.53 -14.09 -24.55
CA THR A 258 -10.01 -15.37 -25.11
C THR A 258 -11.13 -16.01 -24.29
N SER A 259 -11.14 -15.78 -22.98
CA SER A 259 -12.17 -16.26 -22.04
C SER A 259 -13.47 -15.44 -22.07
N MET A 260 -13.41 -14.18 -22.49
CA MET A 260 -14.56 -13.28 -22.66
C MET A 260 -14.37 -12.37 -23.88
N PRO A 261 -14.55 -12.89 -25.11
CA PRO A 261 -14.15 -12.17 -26.31
C PRO A 261 -14.91 -10.86 -26.54
N GLY A 262 -14.23 -9.89 -27.15
CA GLY A 262 -14.74 -8.61 -27.63
C GLY A 262 -13.92 -7.41 -27.14
N THR A 263 -13.68 -6.47 -28.05
CA THR A 263 -12.87 -5.25 -27.81
C THR A 263 -13.70 -4.03 -27.38
N GLU A 264 -15.02 -4.14 -27.39
CA GLU A 264 -15.90 -3.15 -26.78
C GLU A 264 -15.78 -3.18 -25.25
N GLN A 265 -16.18 -2.09 -24.58
CA GLN A 265 -16.15 -2.06 -23.12
C GLN A 265 -17.12 -3.09 -22.53
N GLN A 266 -16.61 -3.91 -21.60
CA GLN A 266 -17.33 -4.98 -20.91
C GLN A 266 -17.02 -4.92 -19.41
N ASP A 267 -17.81 -5.60 -18.57
CA ASP A 267 -17.67 -5.58 -17.11
C ASP A 267 -16.25 -5.95 -16.63
N HIS A 268 -15.59 -6.89 -17.31
CA HIS A 268 -14.23 -7.33 -16.95
C HIS A 268 -13.15 -6.27 -17.24
N HIS A 269 -13.45 -5.25 -18.06
CA HIS A 269 -12.58 -4.11 -18.34
C HIS A 269 -12.71 -2.97 -17.31
N THR A 270 -13.68 -3.04 -16.38
CA THR A 270 -14.03 -1.93 -15.47
C THR A 270 -13.60 -2.15 -14.01
N GLY A 271 -12.79 -3.18 -13.73
CA GLY A 271 -12.23 -3.46 -12.41
C GLY A 271 -10.75 -3.81 -12.49
N SER A 272 -10.25 -4.51 -11.47
CA SER A 272 -8.90 -5.10 -11.53
C SER A 272 -8.84 -6.23 -12.57
N VAL A 273 -7.74 -6.31 -13.28
CA VAL A 273 -7.43 -7.24 -14.37
C VAL A 273 -6.09 -7.90 -14.03
N GLU A 274 -6.19 -9.02 -13.32
CA GLU A 274 -5.06 -9.69 -12.69
C GLU A 274 -4.32 -10.58 -13.70
N LEU A 275 -2.99 -10.57 -13.62
CA LEU A 275 -2.12 -11.60 -14.21
C LEU A 275 -1.44 -12.35 -13.06
N CYS A 276 -2.01 -13.49 -12.66
CA CYS A 276 -1.42 -14.42 -11.70
C CYS A 276 -2.11 -15.75 -11.97
N PHE A 277 -1.43 -16.89 -11.90
CA PHE A 277 -2.08 -18.17 -12.25
C PHE A 277 -2.21 -19.14 -11.08
N SER A 278 -1.42 -18.95 -10.03
CA SER A 278 -1.46 -19.71 -8.78
C SER A 278 -0.70 -18.95 -7.69
N PRO A 279 -0.88 -19.30 -6.41
CA PRO A 279 0.02 -18.81 -5.36
C PRO A 279 1.49 -19.11 -5.67
N GLN A 280 1.80 -20.29 -6.23
CA GLN A 280 3.16 -20.68 -6.60
C GLN A 280 3.73 -19.84 -7.75
N TYR A 281 2.87 -19.29 -8.62
CA TYR A 281 3.28 -18.34 -9.67
C TYR A 281 3.85 -17.07 -9.01
N ALA A 282 3.12 -16.50 -8.05
CA ALA A 282 3.59 -15.33 -7.30
C ALA A 282 4.80 -15.66 -6.40
N GLU A 283 4.81 -16.82 -5.73
CA GLU A 283 5.95 -17.28 -4.93
C GLU A 283 7.23 -17.39 -5.76
N ARG A 284 7.15 -18.02 -6.94
CA ARG A 284 8.28 -18.07 -7.88
C ARG A 284 8.78 -16.66 -8.23
N ALA A 285 7.87 -15.73 -8.47
CA ALA A 285 8.24 -14.35 -8.78
C ALA A 285 8.98 -13.66 -7.64
N PHE A 286 8.63 -13.95 -6.38
CA PHE A 286 9.39 -13.46 -5.23
C PHE A 286 10.76 -14.13 -5.13
N GLN A 287 10.82 -15.46 -5.25
CA GLN A 287 12.06 -16.22 -5.11
C GLN A 287 13.08 -15.86 -6.21
N ASP A 288 12.64 -15.59 -7.43
CA ASP A 288 13.51 -15.08 -8.51
C ASP A 288 14.23 -13.78 -8.05
N ALA A 289 13.51 -12.85 -7.43
CA ALA A 289 14.07 -11.57 -6.97
C ALA A 289 14.85 -11.69 -5.65
N HIS A 290 14.40 -12.55 -4.74
CA HIS A 290 14.94 -12.68 -3.39
C HIS A 290 16.20 -13.55 -3.35
N ILE A 291 16.15 -14.74 -3.97
CA ILE A 291 17.24 -15.74 -3.93
C ILE A 291 18.12 -15.61 -5.17
N ASP A 292 17.50 -15.62 -6.36
CA ASP A 292 18.25 -15.62 -7.62
C ASP A 292 18.72 -14.22 -8.00
N ARG A 293 18.20 -13.17 -7.33
CA ARG A 293 18.58 -11.76 -7.52
C ARG A 293 18.34 -11.30 -8.95
N LEU A 294 17.26 -11.81 -9.56
CA LEU A 294 16.83 -11.52 -10.93
C LEU A 294 15.39 -11.00 -10.95
N PRO A 295 15.02 -10.12 -11.90
CA PRO A 295 13.63 -9.77 -12.12
C PRO A 295 12.87 -11.02 -12.59
N SER A 296 11.67 -11.26 -12.05
CA SER A 296 10.96 -12.51 -12.36
C SER A 296 10.75 -12.74 -13.86
N ASN A 297 10.79 -14.01 -14.26
CA ASN A 297 10.38 -14.46 -15.59
C ASN A 297 8.85 -14.58 -15.74
N ALA A 298 8.12 -14.63 -14.63
CA ALA A 298 6.68 -14.78 -14.57
C ALA A 298 6.10 -13.78 -13.54
N PRO A 299 6.24 -12.46 -13.79
CA PRO A 299 5.72 -11.45 -12.87
C PRO A 299 4.20 -11.52 -12.78
N PHE A 300 3.68 -11.29 -11.57
CA PHE A 300 2.24 -11.09 -11.41
C PHE A 300 1.89 -9.62 -11.64
N VAL A 301 0.65 -9.32 -12.03
CA VAL A 301 0.19 -7.94 -12.22
C VAL A 301 -1.16 -7.73 -11.56
N ASP A 302 -1.25 -6.68 -10.75
CA ASP A 302 -2.51 -6.01 -10.38
C ASP A 302 -2.73 -4.84 -11.34
N GLY A 303 -3.61 -5.05 -12.30
CA GLY A 303 -3.83 -4.16 -13.43
C GLY A 303 -5.20 -3.49 -13.40
N THR A 304 -5.31 -2.26 -13.87
CA THR A 304 -6.60 -1.56 -14.05
C THR A 304 -6.62 -0.74 -15.32
N ILE A 305 -7.80 -0.58 -15.93
CA ILE A 305 -7.98 0.25 -17.13
C ILE A 305 -8.87 1.46 -16.78
N PRO A 306 -8.38 2.46 -16.02
CA PRO A 306 -9.23 3.53 -15.47
C PRO A 306 -9.99 4.35 -16.52
N THR A 307 -9.48 4.41 -17.76
CA THR A 307 -10.15 5.07 -18.89
C THR A 307 -11.50 4.46 -19.27
N THR A 308 -11.83 3.24 -18.83
CA THR A 308 -13.17 2.65 -19.00
C THR A 308 -14.20 3.29 -18.07
N LEU A 309 -13.75 3.89 -16.96
CA LEU A 309 -14.58 4.56 -15.97
C LEU A 309 -14.50 6.09 -16.11
N ASP A 310 -13.35 6.64 -16.48
CA ASP A 310 -13.18 8.06 -16.77
C ASP A 310 -12.42 8.31 -18.08
N ARG A 311 -13.18 8.62 -19.13
CA ARG A 311 -12.66 8.89 -20.47
C ARG A 311 -11.81 10.15 -20.58
N LYS A 312 -11.79 11.02 -19.56
CA LYS A 312 -10.97 12.25 -19.58
C LYS A 312 -9.50 11.99 -19.30
N LEU A 313 -9.14 10.78 -18.89
CA LEU A 313 -7.76 10.40 -18.55
C LEU A 313 -6.88 10.14 -19.78
N ALA A 314 -7.48 10.02 -20.97
CA ALA A 314 -6.76 9.78 -22.21
C ALA A 314 -7.46 10.49 -23.40
N PRO A 315 -6.75 10.69 -24.53
CA PRO A 315 -7.38 11.09 -25.79
C PRO A 315 -8.47 10.10 -26.24
N GLU A 316 -9.37 10.55 -27.11
CA GLU A 316 -10.39 9.69 -27.71
C GLU A 316 -9.74 8.52 -28.47
N GLY A 317 -10.29 7.31 -28.30
CA GLY A 317 -9.76 6.08 -28.90
C GLY A 317 -8.51 5.52 -28.23
N VAL A 318 -8.05 6.10 -27.12
CA VAL A 318 -6.91 5.59 -26.35
C VAL A 318 -7.37 5.17 -24.96
N HIS A 319 -6.80 4.07 -24.49
CA HIS A 319 -6.97 3.57 -23.14
C HIS A 319 -5.64 3.54 -22.40
N VAL A 320 -5.68 3.73 -21.09
CA VAL A 320 -4.53 3.53 -20.20
C VAL A 320 -4.74 2.25 -19.42
N PHE A 321 -3.84 1.28 -19.58
CA PHE A 321 -3.73 0.10 -18.73
C PHE A 321 -2.61 0.36 -17.72
N SER A 322 -2.99 0.63 -16.47
CA SER A 322 -2.09 0.90 -15.37
C SER A 322 -1.83 -0.39 -14.58
N MET A 323 -0.58 -0.78 -14.48
CA MET A 323 -0.13 -2.07 -13.94
C MET A 323 0.78 -1.84 -12.74
N PHE A 324 0.40 -2.42 -11.61
CA PHE A 324 1.27 -2.62 -10.46
C PHE A 324 1.83 -4.04 -10.51
N THR A 325 3.12 -4.19 -10.27
CA THR A 325 3.79 -5.49 -10.32
C THR A 325 5.01 -5.51 -9.40
N GLN A 326 5.42 -6.70 -9.03
CA GLN A 326 6.61 -7.00 -8.25
C GLN A 326 6.95 -8.51 -8.46
N TRP A 327 8.18 -8.98 -8.32
CA TRP A 327 9.33 -8.32 -7.72
C TRP A 327 10.53 -8.22 -8.67
N VAL A 328 11.20 -7.07 -8.59
CA VAL A 328 12.62 -6.92 -8.96
C VAL A 328 13.48 -6.96 -7.69
N PRO A 329 14.79 -7.22 -7.78
CA PRO A 329 15.67 -7.28 -6.61
C PRO A 329 15.66 -6.00 -5.74
N GLU A 330 15.73 -6.15 -4.41
CA GLU A 330 15.49 -5.05 -3.44
C GLU A 330 16.44 -3.84 -3.51
N ASP A 331 17.62 -4.02 -4.10
CA ASP A 331 18.68 -3.03 -4.24
C ASP A 331 18.65 -2.33 -5.61
N TRP A 332 17.65 -2.61 -6.44
CA TRP A 332 17.40 -1.89 -7.70
C TRP A 332 16.98 -0.44 -7.51
N ASN A 333 16.94 0.04 -6.26
CA ASN A 333 16.84 1.47 -5.94
C ASN A 333 18.19 2.18 -6.09
N THR A 334 19.31 1.45 -6.21
CA THR A 334 20.66 2.03 -6.30
C THR A 334 21.04 2.45 -7.72
N GLU A 335 20.46 1.81 -8.74
CA GLU A 335 20.70 2.11 -10.16
C GLU A 335 19.40 2.02 -10.98
N PRO A 336 19.30 2.69 -12.15
CA PRO A 336 18.04 2.76 -12.90
C PRO A 336 17.54 1.45 -13.55
N HIS A 337 18.42 0.48 -13.83
CA HIS A 337 18.12 -0.82 -14.47
C HIS A 337 17.17 -0.77 -15.69
N ARG A 338 17.34 0.24 -16.56
CA ARG A 338 16.38 0.54 -17.66
C ARG A 338 16.16 -0.63 -18.61
N GLU A 339 17.23 -1.22 -19.12
CA GLU A 339 17.14 -2.30 -20.12
C GLU A 339 16.45 -3.54 -19.53
N GLU A 340 16.78 -3.91 -18.29
CA GLU A 340 16.15 -5.05 -17.62
C GLU A 340 14.70 -4.78 -17.21
N LEU A 341 14.36 -3.55 -16.81
CA LEU A 341 12.99 -3.13 -16.53
C LEU A 341 12.12 -3.12 -17.80
N ASP A 342 12.67 -2.69 -18.94
CA ASP A 342 12.00 -2.80 -20.23
C ASP A 342 11.77 -4.26 -20.60
N ALA A 343 12.78 -5.12 -20.47
CA ALA A 343 12.63 -6.55 -20.70
C ALA A 343 11.60 -7.20 -19.76
N TYR A 344 11.52 -6.74 -18.51
CA TYR A 344 10.51 -7.17 -17.54
C TYR A 344 9.09 -6.77 -17.96
N ALA A 345 8.91 -5.54 -18.45
CA ALA A 345 7.63 -5.10 -19.02
C ALA A 345 7.23 -5.93 -20.24
N GLN A 346 8.17 -6.28 -21.13
CA GLN A 346 7.88 -7.14 -22.29
C GLN A 346 7.38 -8.53 -21.89
N ARG A 347 7.89 -9.12 -20.79
CA ARG A 347 7.37 -10.40 -20.27
C ARG A 347 5.94 -10.29 -19.76
N ILE A 348 5.59 -9.18 -19.11
CA ILE A 348 4.20 -8.88 -18.71
C ILE A 348 3.32 -8.76 -19.94
N PHE A 349 3.78 -8.06 -20.98
CA PHE A 349 3.02 -7.89 -22.20
C PHE A 349 2.78 -9.23 -22.91
N GLU A 350 3.77 -10.12 -22.94
CA GLU A 350 3.61 -11.49 -23.43
C GLU A 350 2.61 -12.29 -22.59
N GLY A 351 2.62 -12.12 -21.27
CA GLY A 351 1.65 -12.72 -20.36
C GLY A 351 0.21 -12.32 -20.72
N TYR A 352 -0.05 -11.02 -20.86
CA TYR A 352 -1.37 -10.53 -21.28
C TYR A 352 -1.72 -10.93 -22.71
N ASP A 353 -0.78 -10.88 -23.66
CA ASP A 353 -1.01 -11.28 -25.05
C ASP A 353 -1.43 -12.74 -25.19
N SER A 354 -0.89 -13.62 -24.32
CA SER A 354 -1.30 -15.03 -24.27
C SER A 354 -2.76 -15.22 -23.84
N LEU A 355 -3.33 -14.27 -23.10
CA LEU A 355 -4.71 -14.28 -22.63
C LEU A 355 -5.65 -13.46 -23.55
N ALA A 356 -5.12 -12.39 -24.14
CA ALA A 356 -5.77 -11.43 -25.01
C ALA A 356 -4.87 -11.14 -26.25
N PRO A 357 -4.99 -11.93 -27.34
CA PRO A 357 -4.05 -11.91 -28.47
C PRO A 357 -3.92 -10.59 -29.25
N ASN A 358 -4.79 -9.61 -29.00
CA ASN A 358 -4.67 -8.27 -29.59
C ASN A 358 -3.81 -7.32 -28.73
N PHE A 359 -3.39 -7.74 -27.52
CA PHE A 359 -2.81 -6.83 -26.54
C PHE A 359 -1.51 -6.21 -27.01
N LYS A 360 -0.51 -6.99 -27.46
CA LYS A 360 0.77 -6.42 -27.90
C LYS A 360 0.62 -5.55 -29.13
N SER A 361 -0.27 -5.91 -30.06
CA SER A 361 -0.54 -5.09 -31.24
C SER A 361 -1.26 -3.79 -30.93
N SER A 362 -1.96 -3.69 -29.79
CA SER A 362 -2.68 -2.49 -29.42
C SER A 362 -1.82 -1.44 -28.71
N ILE A 363 -0.64 -1.83 -28.19
CA ILE A 363 0.29 -0.93 -27.48
C ILE A 363 0.74 0.21 -28.39
N ILE A 364 0.47 1.45 -27.95
CA ILE A 364 0.90 2.70 -28.59
C ILE A 364 2.24 3.12 -28.00
N ASP A 365 2.32 3.15 -26.66
CA ASP A 365 3.50 3.56 -25.89
C ASP A 365 3.38 3.04 -24.46
N TYR A 366 4.48 3.01 -23.72
CA TYR A 366 4.49 2.62 -22.31
C TYR A 366 5.57 3.33 -21.50
N GLN A 367 5.32 3.43 -20.19
CA GLN A 367 6.27 3.96 -19.21
C GLN A 367 6.52 2.90 -18.15
N VAL A 368 7.79 2.65 -17.82
CA VAL A 368 8.22 1.80 -16.71
C VAL A 368 8.88 2.66 -15.65
N ILE A 369 8.41 2.54 -14.40
CA ILE A 369 8.94 3.25 -13.23
C ILE A 369 9.44 2.19 -12.27
N GLY A 370 10.76 2.14 -12.07
CA GLY A 370 11.41 1.19 -11.17
C GLY A 370 11.69 1.76 -9.78
N PRO A 371 12.25 0.95 -8.86
CA PRO A 371 12.57 1.39 -7.49
C PRO A 371 13.49 2.62 -7.43
N TYR A 372 14.46 2.74 -8.34
CA TYR A 372 15.36 3.90 -8.43
C TYR A 372 14.59 5.19 -8.67
N ASP A 373 13.68 5.21 -9.65
CA ASP A 373 12.89 6.39 -10.00
C ASP A 373 11.96 6.77 -8.85
N MET A 374 11.33 5.78 -8.23
CA MET A 374 10.49 5.98 -7.06
C MET A 374 11.26 6.64 -5.91
N GLU A 375 12.51 6.24 -5.69
CA GLU A 375 13.34 6.86 -4.66
C GLU A 375 13.78 8.28 -5.04
N GLN A 376 14.32 8.48 -6.24
CA GLN A 376 14.89 9.76 -6.66
C GLN A 376 13.81 10.84 -6.89
N ASP A 377 12.71 10.48 -7.54
CA ASP A 377 11.71 11.44 -7.99
C ASP A 377 10.59 11.65 -6.95
N LEU A 378 10.27 10.61 -6.15
CA LEU A 378 9.13 10.62 -5.23
C LEU A 378 9.54 10.55 -3.74
N GLY A 379 10.82 10.33 -3.43
CA GLY A 379 11.30 10.19 -2.05
C GLY A 379 10.86 8.88 -1.37
N LEU A 380 10.48 7.88 -2.16
CA LEU A 380 10.14 6.54 -1.68
C LEU A 380 11.43 5.73 -1.50
N ILE A 381 12.09 5.87 -0.35
CA ILE A 381 13.35 5.16 -0.08
C ILE A 381 13.18 3.65 -0.33
N GLY A 382 14.08 3.05 -1.10
CA GLY A 382 14.04 1.66 -1.55
C GLY A 382 12.96 1.35 -2.59
N GLY A 383 12.18 2.34 -3.05
CA GLY A 383 10.99 2.11 -3.88
C GLY A 383 9.79 1.56 -3.11
N ASN A 384 9.76 1.69 -1.78
CA ASN A 384 8.68 1.15 -0.95
C ASN A 384 7.48 2.12 -0.86
N ILE A 385 6.34 1.71 -1.43
CA ILE A 385 5.11 2.52 -1.52
C ILE A 385 4.44 2.80 -0.17
N PHE A 386 4.85 2.13 0.90
CA PHE A 386 4.34 2.31 2.26
C PHE A 386 5.35 2.99 3.21
N HIS A 387 6.45 3.53 2.67
CA HIS A 387 7.58 4.10 3.43
C HIS A 387 8.13 3.13 4.50
N GLY A 388 8.03 1.83 4.27
CA GLY A 388 8.52 0.80 5.15
C GLY A 388 7.61 -0.43 5.19
N GLU A 389 8.19 -1.56 5.58
CA GLU A 389 7.50 -2.84 5.56
C GLU A 389 6.29 -2.91 6.49
N LEU A 390 5.30 -3.72 6.09
CA LEU A 390 4.13 -4.11 6.88
C LEU A 390 4.42 -5.43 7.63
N SER A 391 5.60 -5.54 8.22
CA SER A 391 6.03 -6.69 9.01
C SER A 391 5.72 -6.49 10.49
N VAL A 392 5.51 -7.59 11.24
CA VAL A 392 5.15 -7.53 12.67
C VAL A 392 6.13 -6.70 13.50
N ASP A 393 7.41 -6.70 13.15
CA ASP A 393 8.47 -5.93 13.82
C ASP A 393 8.48 -4.44 13.49
N GLN A 394 7.69 -3.97 12.51
CA GLN A 394 7.57 -2.56 12.10
C GLN A 394 6.12 -2.04 12.12
N LEU A 395 5.21 -2.75 12.79
CA LEU A 395 3.80 -2.38 12.92
C LEU A 395 3.46 -1.88 14.32
N PHE A 396 2.33 -1.16 14.40
CA PHE A 396 1.73 -0.71 15.65
C PHE A 396 2.70 0.12 16.51
N HIS A 397 2.94 -0.29 17.76
CA HIS A 397 3.81 0.41 18.71
C HIS A 397 5.29 0.49 18.31
N MET A 398 5.72 -0.26 17.28
CA MET A 398 7.07 -0.25 16.74
C MET A 398 7.26 0.80 15.62
N ARG A 399 6.19 1.47 15.19
CA ARG A 399 6.17 2.35 14.01
C ARG A 399 6.10 3.83 14.40
N PRO A 400 7.11 4.68 14.11
CA PRO A 400 8.36 4.39 13.40
C PRO A 400 9.49 3.84 14.29
N ALA A 401 9.34 3.95 15.62
CA ALA A 401 10.27 3.39 16.61
C ALA A 401 9.53 3.15 17.94
N PRO A 402 10.01 2.21 18.78
CA PRO A 402 9.51 2.02 20.14
C PRO A 402 9.41 3.32 20.94
N GLY A 403 8.23 3.58 21.51
CA GLY A 403 7.98 4.79 22.31
C GLY A 403 7.70 6.06 21.51
N TYR A 404 7.64 5.98 20.17
CA TYR A 404 7.32 7.10 19.26
C TYR A 404 6.14 6.80 18.33
N ALA A 405 5.33 5.79 18.64
CA ALA A 405 4.12 5.47 17.87
C ALA A 405 2.95 6.45 18.06
N ASP A 406 3.13 7.47 18.90
CA ASP A 406 2.13 8.49 19.23
C ASP A 406 2.23 9.77 18.38
N PHE A 407 2.89 9.67 17.22
CA PHE A 407 3.10 10.72 16.22
C PHE A 407 3.97 11.89 16.71
N ARG A 408 4.49 11.82 17.95
CA ARG A 408 5.51 12.74 18.46
C ARG A 408 6.89 12.24 18.06
N THR A 409 7.85 13.16 18.08
CA THR A 409 9.26 12.87 17.82
C THR A 409 10.11 13.25 19.04
N PRO A 410 11.40 12.86 19.10
CA PRO A 410 12.28 13.33 20.15
C PRO A 410 12.42 14.87 20.23
N ILE A 411 12.14 15.57 19.12
CA ILE A 411 12.20 17.02 19.03
C ILE A 411 10.82 17.63 19.35
N LYS A 412 10.75 18.49 20.37
CA LYS A 412 9.49 19.12 20.77
C LYS A 412 8.96 20.02 19.65
N GLY A 413 7.66 19.95 19.38
CA GLY A 413 7.02 20.73 18.31
C GLY A 413 7.28 20.19 16.90
N LEU A 414 7.99 19.06 16.76
CA LEU A 414 8.07 18.29 15.52
C LEU A 414 7.19 17.04 15.66
N TYR A 415 6.29 16.85 14.71
CA TYR A 415 5.37 15.71 14.62
C TYR A 415 5.59 14.95 13.31
N HIS A 416 5.39 13.63 13.32
CA HIS A 416 5.54 12.78 12.14
C HIS A 416 4.18 12.28 11.69
N GLY A 417 3.70 12.76 10.54
CA GLY A 417 2.42 12.39 9.92
C GLY A 417 2.63 11.65 8.59
N SER A 418 3.68 10.84 8.49
CA SER A 418 4.01 10.08 7.29
C SER A 418 3.24 8.76 7.22
N CYS A 419 3.10 8.17 6.04
CA CYS A 419 2.64 6.78 5.92
C CYS A 419 3.56 5.78 6.63
N ALA A 420 4.79 6.19 6.98
CA ALA A 420 5.70 5.48 7.88
C ALA A 420 5.27 5.43 9.35
N THR A 421 4.12 6.01 9.73
CA THR A 421 3.58 6.00 11.10
C THR A 421 2.37 5.06 11.22
N HIS A 422 1.89 4.81 12.44
CA HIS A 422 0.69 3.97 12.64
C HIS A 422 -0.54 4.55 11.93
N GLY A 423 -1.43 3.68 11.47
CA GLY A 423 -2.44 3.98 10.45
C GLY A 423 -2.00 3.56 9.04
N GLY A 424 -0.69 3.34 8.86
CA GLY A 424 -0.13 2.55 7.76
C GLY A 424 -0.10 3.25 6.41
N GLY A 425 0.26 2.45 5.41
CA GLY A 425 0.40 2.85 4.02
C GLY A 425 -0.93 2.95 3.27
N GLY A 426 -0.85 3.38 2.01
CA GLY A 426 -2.01 3.64 1.16
C GLY A 426 -2.49 5.09 1.23
N VAL A 427 -3.51 5.40 0.42
CA VAL A 427 -4.06 6.75 0.32
C VAL A 427 -5.07 6.97 1.45
N ASN A 428 -4.57 7.31 2.64
CA ASN A 428 -5.41 7.60 3.80
C ASN A 428 -4.92 8.84 4.57
N GLY A 429 -5.86 9.56 5.21
CA GLY A 429 -5.56 10.79 5.97
C GLY A 429 -5.19 10.57 7.44
N ILE A 430 -5.07 9.31 7.89
CA ILE A 430 -4.98 8.96 9.31
C ILE A 430 -3.68 9.51 9.93
N PRO A 431 -2.48 9.27 9.37
CA PRO A 431 -1.23 9.79 9.92
C PRO A 431 -1.22 11.31 10.13
N GLY A 432 -1.61 12.06 9.10
CA GLY A 432 -1.64 13.53 9.15
C GLY A 432 -2.63 14.04 10.20
N TRP A 433 -3.81 13.42 10.28
CA TRP A 433 -4.82 13.78 11.27
C TRP A 433 -4.39 13.49 12.70
N GLN A 434 -3.71 12.37 12.95
CA GLN A 434 -3.21 12.02 14.27
C GLN A 434 -2.04 12.90 14.71
N ALA A 435 -1.12 13.22 13.80
CA ALA A 435 -0.06 14.20 14.05
C ALA A 435 -0.65 15.57 14.44
N TYR A 436 -1.69 16.03 13.74
CA TYR A 436 -2.42 17.24 14.11
C TYR A 436 -3.03 17.16 15.52
N LYS A 437 -3.71 16.05 15.85
CA LYS A 437 -4.30 15.86 17.19
C LYS A 437 -3.25 15.81 18.29
N ALA A 438 -2.08 15.22 18.02
CA ALA A 438 -0.96 15.23 18.94
C ALA A 438 -0.48 16.66 19.20
N ALA A 439 -0.32 17.48 18.15
CA ALA A 439 0.05 18.89 18.27
C ALA A 439 -0.96 19.73 19.07
N VAL A 440 -2.27 19.50 18.85
CA VAL A 440 -3.34 20.13 19.63
C VAL A 440 -3.27 19.73 21.10
N LYS A 441 -3.12 18.44 21.39
CA LYS A 441 -3.05 17.90 22.77
C LYS A 441 -1.87 18.49 23.55
N ASP A 442 -0.75 18.71 22.87
CA ASP A 442 0.46 19.30 23.45
C ASP A 442 0.38 20.82 23.60
N LYS A 443 -0.72 21.44 23.12
CA LYS A 443 -0.91 22.90 23.05
C LYS A 443 0.24 23.58 22.29
N ALA A 444 0.74 22.91 21.26
CA ALA A 444 1.83 23.43 20.43
C ALA A 444 1.34 24.51 19.45
N LEU A 445 0.05 24.48 19.11
CA LEU A 445 -0.59 25.48 18.26
C LEU A 445 -0.86 26.78 19.03
N PRO A 446 -0.69 27.97 18.41
CA PRO A 446 -1.10 29.23 18.99
C PRO A 446 -2.59 29.20 19.35
N LYS A 447 -2.97 29.76 20.51
CA LYS A 447 -4.38 30.02 20.80
C LYS A 447 -4.87 31.08 19.81
N LYS A 448 -5.90 30.77 19.03
CA LYS A 448 -6.62 31.76 18.22
C LYS A 448 -7.29 32.79 19.11
#